data_AF-A0A4U0YZ19-F1
#
_entry.id   AF-A0A4U0YZ19-F1
#
_cell.length_a   1.000
_cell.length_b   1.000
_cell.length_c   1.000
_cell.angle_alpha   90.00
_cell.angle_beta   90.00
_cell.angle_gamma   90.00
#
_symmetry.space_group_name_H-M   'P 1'
#
loop_
_entity.id
_entity.type
_entity.pdbx_description
1 polymer ?
#
loop_
_entity_poly.entity_id
_entity_poly.type
_entity_poly.pdbx_seq_one_letter_code
_entity_poly.pdbx_strand_id
1 'polypeptide(L)'
;HAALCAGEAPEGVTIRPVECLSACSQGCAVALSAPGRWTYVYGRLNPETDAPAILAGAGAYAGAADGIVPWRERPEIFRKQSLARIPPLEAP
;
A
#
# COMPACT_ATOMS: atom_id res chain seq x y z
N HIS A 1 0.99 6.67 10.01
CA HIS A 1 1.73 5.60 10.73
C HIS A 1 0.98 5.16 11.98
N ALA A 2 0.82 6.03 12.99
CA ALA A 2 0.11 5.67 14.24
C ALA A 2 -1.27 5.03 14.02
N ALA A 3 -2.11 5.60 13.14
CA ALA A 3 -3.42 5.04 12.80
C ALA A 3 -3.36 3.61 12.20
N LEU A 4 -2.30 3.29 11.46
CA LEU A 4 -2.11 1.92 10.92
C LEU A 4 -1.64 0.97 12.02
N CYS A 5 -0.75 1.40 12.90
CA CYS A 5 -0.26 0.60 14.02
C CYS A 5 -1.29 0.39 15.13
N ALA A 6 -2.30 1.27 15.23
CA ALA A 6 -3.43 1.10 16.14
C ALA A 6 -4.43 0.04 15.63
N GLY A 7 -4.42 -0.25 14.33
CA GLY A 7 -5.15 -1.37 13.75
C GLY A 7 -4.37 -2.67 13.81
N GLU A 8 -5.05 -3.78 13.56
CA GLU A 8 -4.41 -5.08 13.40
C GLU A 8 -3.82 -5.20 11.99
N ALA A 9 -2.53 -5.52 11.91
CA ALA A 9 -1.88 -5.78 10.63
C ALA A 9 -2.40 -7.11 10.05
N PRO A 10 -2.83 -7.14 8.77
CA PRO A 10 -3.26 -8.38 8.13
C PRO A 10 -2.16 -9.44 8.12
N GLU A 11 -2.55 -10.71 8.00
CA GLU A 11 -1.61 -11.81 7.83
C GLU A 11 -0.68 -11.57 6.63
N GLY A 12 0.63 -11.79 6.81
CA GLY A 12 1.65 -11.55 5.78
C GLY A 12 2.00 -10.07 5.54
N VAL A 13 1.44 -9.14 6.31
CA VAL A 13 1.74 -7.69 6.21
C VAL A 13 2.60 -7.24 7.39
N THR A 14 3.69 -6.53 7.09
CA THR A 14 4.48 -5.82 8.11
C THR A 14 4.42 -4.31 7.85
N ILE A 15 4.00 -3.55 8.85
CA ILE A 15 3.96 -2.08 8.78
C ILE A 15 5.33 -1.55 9.20
N ARG A 16 5.96 -0.75 8.34
CA ARG A 16 7.26 -0.12 8.63
C ARG A 16 7.22 1.37 8.32
N PRO A 17 7.78 2.23 9.18
CA PRO A 17 8.04 3.61 8.80
C PRO A 17 9.17 3.63 7.76
N VAL A 18 9.07 4.56 6.81
CA VAL A 18 10.13 4.89 5.85
C VAL A 18 10.29 6.39 5.80
N GLU A 19 11.50 6.87 5.53
CA GLU A 19 11.78 8.31 5.56
C GLU A 19 11.24 9.05 4.34
N CYS A 20 11.37 8.47 3.14
CA CYS A 20 11.05 9.18 1.90
C CYS A 20 10.43 8.26 0.85
N LEU A 21 9.30 8.70 0.28
CA LEU A 21 8.69 8.16 -0.94
C LEU A 21 8.65 9.20 -2.07
N SER A 22 9.32 10.34 -1.91
CA SER A 22 9.27 11.51 -2.81
C SER A 22 7.84 12.00 -3.11
N ALA A 23 6.91 11.73 -2.19
CA ALA A 23 5.48 12.05 -2.33
C ALA A 23 5.08 13.29 -1.52
N CYS A 24 6.01 14.22 -1.27
CA CYS A 24 5.82 15.34 -0.34
C CYS A 24 4.59 16.21 -0.68
N SER A 25 4.34 16.46 -1.97
CA SER A 25 3.18 17.24 -2.43
C SER A 25 1.86 16.46 -2.42
N GLN A 26 1.89 15.16 -2.06
CA GLN A 26 0.74 14.27 -2.09
C GLN A 26 0.18 13.98 -0.70
N GLY A 27 0.63 14.65 0.37
CA GLY A 27 0.14 14.39 1.74
C GLY A 27 0.55 13.01 2.25
N CYS A 28 -0.29 12.34 3.05
CA CYS A 28 0.04 11.02 3.58
C CYS A 28 0.16 9.99 2.44
N ALA A 29 1.22 9.19 2.50
CA ALA A 29 1.55 8.20 1.50
C ALA A 29 1.95 6.86 2.12
N VAL A 30 1.73 5.78 1.38
CA VAL A 30 2.15 4.42 1.73
C VAL A 30 2.69 3.73 0.49
N ALA A 31 3.60 2.78 0.69
CA ALA A 31 4.03 1.86 -0.34
C ALA A 31 3.65 0.43 0.04
N LEU A 32 3.18 -0.35 -0.93
CA LEU A 32 3.02 -1.80 -0.82
C LEU A 32 4.09 -2.45 -1.70
N SER A 33 4.97 -3.24 -1.09
CA SER A 33 6.06 -3.91 -1.77
C SER A 33 6.33 -5.29 -1.17
N ALA A 34 6.79 -6.20 -2.01
CA ALA A 34 7.25 -7.53 -1.63
C ALA A 34 8.16 -8.09 -2.74
N PRO A 35 9.07 -9.03 -2.43
CA PRO A 35 9.91 -9.68 -3.44
C PRO A 35 9.08 -10.31 -4.56
N GLY A 36 9.49 -10.10 -5.82
CA GLY A 36 8.81 -10.66 -6.98
C GLY A 36 7.43 -10.06 -7.30
N ARG A 37 7.00 -9.00 -6.57
CA ARG A 37 5.69 -8.37 -6.74
C ARG A 37 5.80 -6.93 -7.20
N TRP A 38 4.76 -6.48 -7.92
CA TRP A 38 4.60 -5.09 -8.29
C TRP A 38 4.58 -4.22 -7.03
N THR A 39 5.33 -3.13 -7.04
CA THR A 39 5.31 -2.16 -5.95
C THR A 39 4.33 -1.04 -6.28
N TYR A 40 3.48 -0.69 -5.31
CA TYR A 40 2.56 0.43 -5.41
C TYR A 40 2.98 1.55 -4.48
N VAL A 41 2.87 2.79 -4.96
CA VAL A 41 2.94 3.98 -4.10
C VAL A 41 1.59 4.70 -4.19
N TYR A 42 0.95 4.85 -3.05
CA TYR A 42 -0.29 5.61 -2.90
C TYR A 42 -0.02 6.90 -2.13
N GLY A 43 -0.63 7.98 -2.57
CA GLY A 43 -0.62 9.26 -1.86
C GLY A 43 -2.04 9.75 -1.60
N ARG A 44 -2.18 11.02 -1.22
CA ARG A 44 -3.46 11.71 -1.00
C ARG A 44 -4.35 10.99 0.02
N LEU A 45 -3.75 10.27 0.96
CA LEU A 45 -4.47 9.49 1.98
C LEU A 45 -4.86 10.39 3.15
N ASN A 46 -6.04 10.15 3.70
CA ASN A 46 -6.50 10.78 4.92
C ASN A 46 -6.08 9.93 6.13
N PRO A 47 -5.20 10.44 7.02
CA PRO A 47 -4.72 9.69 8.18
C PRO A 47 -5.81 9.39 9.23
N GLU A 48 -6.95 10.09 9.20
CA GLU A 48 -8.06 9.91 10.14
C GLU A 48 -9.05 8.83 9.69
N THR A 49 -9.23 8.65 8.38
CA THR A 49 -10.31 7.80 7.83
C THR A 49 -9.82 6.59 7.05
N ASP A 50 -8.63 6.64 6.46
CA ASP A 50 -8.26 5.67 5.42
C ASP A 50 -7.54 4.43 5.97
N ALA A 51 -7.14 4.44 7.25
CA ALA A 51 -6.38 3.35 7.85
C ALA A 51 -7.05 1.96 7.67
N PRO A 52 -8.37 1.77 7.90
CA PRO A 52 -9.01 0.47 7.67
C PRO A 52 -8.94 0.02 6.20
N ALA A 53 -9.14 0.94 5.26
CA ALA A 53 -9.08 0.65 3.83
C ALA A 53 -7.65 0.34 3.36
N ILE A 54 -6.64 1.02 3.92
CA ILE A 54 -5.23 0.74 3.66
C ILE A 54 -4.88 -0.67 4.14
N LEU A 55 -5.27 -1.04 5.36
CA LEU A 55 -5.02 -2.37 5.92
C LEU A 55 -5.73 -3.46 5.09
N ALA A 56 -7.01 -3.28 4.75
CA ALA A 56 -7.73 -4.22 3.89
C ALA A 56 -7.05 -4.40 2.53
N GLY A 57 -6.62 -3.31 1.90
CA GLY A 57 -5.91 -3.37 0.63
C GLY A 57 -4.51 -3.98 0.74
N ALA A 58 -3.80 -3.77 1.85
CA ALA A 58 -2.51 -4.41 2.12
C ALA A 58 -2.67 -5.94 2.29
N GLY A 59 -3.74 -6.40 2.95
CA GLY A 59 -4.06 -7.81 3.05
C GLY A 59 -4.38 -8.44 1.68
N ALA A 60 -5.19 -7.77 0.86
CA ALA A 60 -5.46 -8.22 -0.50
C ALA A 60 -4.17 -8.28 -1.35
N TYR A 61 -3.28 -7.29 -1.19
CA TYR A 61 -1.95 -7.31 -1.82
C TYR A 61 -1.08 -8.49 -1.36
N ALA A 62 -1.12 -8.82 -0.06
CA ALA A 62 -0.40 -9.97 0.50
C ALA A 62 -0.89 -11.31 -0.09
N GLY A 63 -2.19 -11.42 -0.40
CA GLY A 63 -2.76 -12.59 -1.08
C GLY A 63 -2.51 -12.66 -2.60
N ALA A 64 -2.15 -11.55 -3.26
CA ALA A 64 -1.91 -11.52 -4.70
C ALA A 64 -0.50 -12.01 -5.05
N ALA A 65 -0.39 -13.05 -5.89
CA ALA A 65 0.87 -13.71 -6.23
C ALA A 65 1.91 -12.74 -6.83
N ASP A 66 1.49 -11.85 -7.73
CA ASP A 66 2.32 -10.84 -8.39
C ASP A 66 2.15 -9.44 -7.78
N GLY A 67 1.37 -9.31 -6.70
CA GLY A 67 1.03 -8.03 -6.09
C GLY A 67 -0.05 -7.22 -6.84
N ILE A 68 -0.64 -7.75 -7.91
CA ILE A 68 -1.73 -7.08 -8.62
C ILE A 68 -3.08 -7.56 -8.08
N VAL A 69 -3.65 -6.77 -7.17
CA VAL A 69 -5.01 -7.03 -6.67
C VAL A 69 -6.04 -6.82 -7.81
N PRO A 70 -7.02 -7.73 -8.00
CA PRO A 70 -8.10 -7.55 -8.97
C PRO A 70 -8.84 -6.22 -8.77
N TRP A 71 -9.20 -5.54 -9.84
CA TRP A 71 -9.77 -4.18 -9.77
C TRP A 71 -10.98 -4.07 -8.83
N ARG A 72 -11.87 -5.08 -8.85
CA ARG A 72 -13.09 -5.13 -8.04
C ARG A 72 -12.83 -5.32 -6.55
N GLU A 73 -11.69 -5.90 -6.18
CA GLU A 73 -11.29 -6.16 -4.80
C GLU A 73 -10.47 -5.01 -4.20
N ARG A 74 -10.01 -4.07 -5.03
CA ARG A 74 -9.28 -2.89 -4.55
C ARG A 74 -10.20 -1.97 -3.75
N PRO A 75 -9.78 -1.49 -2.57
CA PRO A 75 -10.39 -0.34 -1.92
C PRO A 75 -10.45 0.87 -2.86
N GLU A 76 -11.47 1.70 -2.73
CA GLU A 76 -11.67 2.86 -3.61
C GLU A 76 -10.46 3.80 -3.63
N ILE A 77 -9.86 4.04 -2.46
CA ILE A 77 -8.65 4.86 -2.32
C ILE A 77 -7.50 4.32 -3.18
N PHE A 78 -7.33 3.00 -3.30
CA PHE A 78 -6.28 2.39 -4.12
C PHE A 78 -6.59 2.44 -5.62
N ARG A 79 -7.85 2.59 -6.02
CA ARG A 79 -8.23 2.79 -7.42
C ARG A 79 -7.89 4.21 -7.90
N LYS A 80 -8.04 5.22 -7.04
CA LYS A 80 -7.91 6.65 -7.41
C LYS A 80 -6.57 7.28 -7.03
N GLN A 81 -5.86 6.72 -6.04
CA GLN A 81 -4.73 7.40 -5.41
C GLN A 81 -3.36 6.80 -5.73
N SER A 82 -3.28 5.91 -6.72
CA SER A 82 -2.01 5.38 -7.22
C SER A 82 -1.17 6.51 -7.81
N LEU A 83 0.04 6.72 -7.27
CA LEU A 83 1.04 7.65 -7.79
C LEU A 83 1.98 6.94 -8.75
N ALA A 84 2.41 5.74 -8.37
CA ALA A 84 3.31 4.92 -9.15
C ALA A 84 2.97 3.45 -8.98
N ARG A 85 3.22 2.69 -10.04
CA ARG A 85 3.24 1.23 -10.02
C ARG A 85 4.52 0.78 -10.70
N ILE A 86 5.41 0.17 -9.92
CA ILE A 86 6.79 -0.14 -10.29
C ILE A 86 6.87 -1.66 -10.49
N PRO A 87 7.45 -2.13 -11.62
CA PRO A 87 7.60 -3.57 -11.85
C PRO A 87 8.43 -4.22 -10.72
N PRO A 88 8.25 -5.53 -10.48
CA PRO A 88 9.12 -6.26 -9.57
C PRO A 88 10.57 -6.02 -9.95
N LEU A 89 11.42 -5.78 -8.94
CA LEU A 89 12.86 -5.80 -9.17
C LEU A 89 13.23 -7.22 -9.59
N GLU A 90 13.99 -7.34 -10.68
CA GLU A 90 14.57 -8.61 -11.08
C GLU A 90 15.41 -9.12 -9.89
N ALA A 91 15.14 -10.35 -9.46
CA ALA A 91 16.04 -10.99 -8.50
C ALA A 91 17.40 -11.15 -9.20
N PRO A 92 18.51 -10.78 -8.54
CA PRO A 92 19.84 -11.05 -9.08
C PRO A 92 20.08 -12.55 -9.29
#